data_AF-A0A7V4SUU6-F1
#
_entry.id   AF-A0A7V4SUU6-F1
#
_cell.length_a   1.000
_cell.length_b   1.000
_cell.length_c   1.000
_cell.angle_alpha   90.00
_cell.angle_beta   90.00
_cell.angle_gamma   90.00
#
_symmetry.space_group_name_H-M   'P 1'
#
loop_
_entity.id
_entity.type
_entity.pdbx_description
1 polymer ?
#
loop_
_entity_poly.entity_id
_entity_poly.type
_entity_poly.pdbx_seq_one_letter_code
_entity_poly.pdbx_strand_id
1 'polypeptide(L)'
;MQPIELLVREQRGVNRKHYLIEQGVPVRPMSPDDVRKLGVFDEAGNRVPATVQVEGTDHEGNVRWVLVSFPVDVPAGDEKKFVLKYSDDTPATDGRLESSTSSDNVFVFRNRFFTIQFTNPGLVRLSASGSERLSSEVSDDHLSEAVDPGGLLLDGQISFELRSDARSSVGNLRPIEYEPLGFEILESSDRRAKVLLKGRYKAWAPKKFHFDPVQRYDAEVEFTIYADSPVIRLRWCITNHMKFNCSYMWLDRYVLSLPLAEE
;
A
#
# COMPACT_ATOMS: atom_id res chain seq x y z
N MET A 1 -22.94 -21.96 8.64
CA MET A 1 -22.51 -21.62 7.27
C MET A 1 -21.82 -22.84 6.67
N GLN A 2 -22.06 -23.17 5.40
CA GLN A 2 -21.23 -24.19 4.73
C GLN A 2 -19.82 -23.64 4.52
N PRO A 3 -18.75 -24.43 4.77
CA PRO A 3 -17.39 -23.99 4.53
C PRO A 3 -17.17 -23.55 3.07
N ILE A 4 -16.39 -22.48 2.87
CA ILE A 4 -15.99 -22.01 1.54
C ILE A 4 -14.51 -22.28 1.37
N GLU A 5 -14.16 -23.02 0.32
CA GLU A 5 -12.77 -23.27 -0.04
C GLU A 5 -12.15 -22.02 -0.70
N LEU A 6 -10.95 -21.67 -0.26
CA LEU A 6 -10.14 -20.59 -0.79
C LEU A 6 -8.85 -21.20 -1.32
N LEU A 7 -8.55 -20.96 -2.60
CA LEU A 7 -7.35 -21.44 -3.25
C LEU A 7 -6.43 -20.28 -3.60
N VAL A 8 -5.23 -20.29 -3.03
CA VAL A 8 -4.20 -19.29 -3.32
C VAL A 8 -3.18 -19.93 -4.25
N ARG A 9 -2.92 -19.28 -5.39
CA ARG A 9 -1.96 -19.75 -6.40
C ARG A 9 -0.91 -18.69 -6.65
N GLU A 10 0.36 -19.07 -6.62
CA GLU A 10 1.45 -18.22 -7.05
C GLU A 10 1.76 -18.52 -8.52
N GLN A 11 1.53 -17.53 -9.39
CA GLN A 11 1.62 -17.73 -10.85
C GLN A 11 2.84 -17.07 -11.49
N ARG A 12 3.60 -16.26 -10.73
CA ARG A 12 4.70 -15.46 -11.28
C ARG A 12 6.08 -16.08 -11.06
N GLY A 13 6.15 -17.26 -10.45
CA GLY A 13 7.39 -17.94 -10.13
C GLY A 13 8.19 -17.23 -9.03
N VAL A 14 7.51 -16.56 -8.09
CA VAL A 14 8.15 -15.78 -7.02
C VAL A 14 7.77 -16.37 -5.66
N ASN A 15 8.76 -16.67 -4.83
CA ASN A 15 8.52 -17.09 -3.45
C ASN A 15 7.84 -15.95 -2.66
N ARG A 16 6.66 -16.24 -2.11
CA ARG A 16 5.89 -15.32 -1.26
C ARG A 16 6.04 -15.75 0.18
N LYS A 17 6.57 -14.85 1.02
CA LYS A 17 6.66 -15.05 2.48
C LYS A 17 5.94 -13.91 3.18
N HIS A 18 5.08 -14.24 4.14
CA HIS A 18 4.21 -13.31 4.86
C HIS A 18 3.47 -12.35 3.91
N TYR A 19 3.14 -12.80 2.71
CA TYR A 19 2.49 -11.95 1.72
C TYR A 19 1.04 -11.79 2.13
N LEU A 20 0.59 -10.56 2.39
CA LEU A 20 -0.82 -10.38 2.69
C LEU A 20 -1.64 -10.61 1.41
N ILE A 21 -2.66 -11.47 1.48
CA ILE A 21 -3.71 -11.53 0.47
C ILE A 21 -4.94 -10.78 0.98
N GLU A 22 -5.67 -10.16 0.06
CA GLU A 22 -6.96 -9.53 0.33
C GLU A 22 -7.87 -9.91 -0.83
N GLN A 23 -9.02 -10.51 -0.53
CA GLN A 23 -9.94 -10.98 -1.56
C GLN A 23 -11.38 -10.88 -1.05
N GLY A 24 -12.24 -10.34 -1.90
CA GLY A 24 -13.68 -10.41 -1.68
C GLY A 24 -14.19 -11.82 -1.93
N VAL A 25 -14.87 -12.38 -0.92
CA VAL A 25 -15.43 -13.73 -0.94
C VAL A 25 -16.95 -13.62 -0.86
N PRO A 26 -17.70 -14.16 -1.85
CA PRO A 26 -19.14 -14.18 -1.78
C PRO A 26 -19.59 -15.15 -0.69
N VAL A 27 -20.57 -14.74 0.11
CA VAL A 27 -21.14 -15.56 1.18
C VAL A 27 -22.64 -15.68 1.01
N ARG A 28 -23.22 -16.71 1.63
CA ARG A 28 -24.67 -16.77 1.82
C ARG A 28 -25.12 -15.58 2.68
N PRO A 29 -26.36 -15.07 2.49
CA PRO A 29 -26.91 -14.03 3.34
C PRO A 29 -26.63 -14.32 4.81
N MET A 30 -26.03 -13.36 5.50
CA MET A 30 -25.81 -13.44 6.94
C MET A 30 -25.84 -12.05 7.57
N SER A 31 -26.01 -12.01 8.89
CA SER A 31 -25.95 -10.76 9.63
C SER A 31 -24.51 -10.25 9.72
N PRO A 32 -24.28 -8.93 9.89
CA PRO A 32 -22.95 -8.39 10.18
C PRO A 32 -22.29 -9.01 11.42
N ASP A 33 -23.07 -9.41 12.43
CA ASP A 33 -22.54 -10.07 13.63
C ASP A 33 -22.04 -11.49 13.36
N ASP A 34 -22.63 -12.20 12.40
CA ASP A 34 -22.15 -13.52 12.00
C ASP A 34 -20.81 -13.45 11.26
N VAL A 35 -20.51 -12.34 10.58
CA VAL A 35 -19.20 -12.13 9.94
C VAL A 35 -18.07 -12.14 10.95
N ARG A 36 -18.30 -11.60 12.16
CA ARG A 36 -17.30 -11.59 13.25
C ARG A 36 -16.96 -12.99 13.77
N LYS A 37 -17.83 -13.97 13.50
CA LYS A 37 -17.64 -15.38 13.87
C LYS A 37 -16.90 -16.16 12.77
N LEU A 38 -16.53 -15.54 11.66
CA LEU A 38 -15.80 -16.22 10.59
C LEU A 38 -14.31 -16.29 10.91
N GLY A 39 -13.70 -17.40 10.49
CA GLY A 39 -12.26 -17.61 10.56
C GLY A 39 -11.72 -18.32 9.33
N VAL A 40 -10.43 -18.12 9.05
CA VAL A 40 -9.69 -18.80 8.00
C VAL A 40 -8.90 -19.94 8.60
N PHE A 41 -8.91 -21.10 7.95
CA PHE A 41 -8.23 -22.30 8.39
C PHE A 41 -7.37 -22.87 7.26
N ASP A 42 -6.22 -23.44 7.60
CA ASP A 42 -5.38 -24.17 6.65
C ASP A 42 -5.95 -25.58 6.35
N GLU A 43 -5.29 -26.31 5.45
CA GLU A 43 -5.67 -27.67 5.07
C GLU A 43 -5.57 -28.69 6.23
N ALA A 44 -4.71 -28.43 7.21
CA ALA A 44 -4.60 -29.24 8.44
C ALA A 44 -5.70 -28.89 9.46
N GLY A 45 -6.53 -27.88 9.18
CA GLY A 45 -7.61 -27.42 10.06
C GLY A 45 -7.14 -26.47 11.16
N ASN A 46 -5.88 -26.02 11.14
CA ASN A 46 -5.39 -25.00 12.06
C ASN A 46 -5.93 -23.63 11.65
N ARG A 47 -6.22 -22.79 12.63
CA ARG A 47 -6.65 -21.42 12.36
C ARG A 47 -5.47 -20.57 11.91
N VAL A 48 -5.68 -19.79 10.85
CA VAL A 48 -4.73 -18.81 10.32
C VAL A 48 -5.08 -17.42 10.87
N PRO A 49 -4.09 -16.60 11.28
CA PRO A 49 -4.33 -15.19 11.59
C PRO A 49 -4.97 -14.46 10.41
N ALA A 50 -6.19 -13.98 10.59
CA ALA A 50 -6.97 -13.40 9.50
C ALA A 50 -7.93 -12.33 10.00
N THR A 51 -8.18 -11.33 9.14
CA THR A 51 -9.24 -10.34 9.31
C THR A 51 -10.35 -10.64 8.32
N VAL A 52 -11.59 -10.67 8.80
CA VAL A 52 -12.79 -10.81 7.95
C VAL A 52 -13.71 -9.63 8.23
N GLN A 53 -14.01 -8.85 7.20
CA GLN A 53 -14.82 -7.64 7.29
C GLN A 53 -15.99 -7.69 6.31
N VAL A 54 -17.05 -6.94 6.61
CA VAL A 54 -18.15 -6.73 5.65
C VAL A 54 -17.63 -5.91 4.47
N GLU A 55 -17.82 -6.42 3.26
CA GLU A 55 -17.44 -5.71 2.02
C GLU A 55 -18.66 -5.24 1.24
N GLY A 56 -19.75 -6.03 1.24
CA GLY A 56 -20.96 -5.68 0.51
C GLY A 56 -22.21 -6.34 1.08
N THR A 57 -23.30 -5.57 1.09
CA THR A 57 -24.62 -5.98 1.54
C THR A 57 -25.63 -5.95 0.40
N ASP A 58 -26.72 -6.73 0.51
CA ASP A 58 -27.88 -6.58 -0.36
C ASP A 58 -28.83 -5.46 0.11
N HIS A 59 -29.94 -5.30 -0.61
CA HIS A 59 -30.97 -4.28 -0.35
C HIS A 59 -31.70 -4.48 1.00
N GLU A 60 -31.64 -5.67 1.59
CA GLU A 60 -32.20 -5.97 2.90
C GLU A 60 -31.17 -5.78 4.03
N GLY A 61 -29.94 -5.36 3.70
CA GLY A 61 -28.84 -5.18 4.65
C GLY A 61 -28.13 -6.48 5.01
N ASN A 62 -28.46 -7.60 4.38
CA ASN A 62 -27.76 -8.86 4.60
C ASN A 62 -26.39 -8.83 3.91
N VAL A 63 -25.37 -9.34 4.60
CA VAL A 63 -24.02 -9.43 4.03
C VAL A 63 -24.00 -10.47 2.91
N ARG A 64 -23.44 -10.08 1.76
CA ARG A 64 -23.26 -10.93 0.57
C ARG A 64 -21.81 -11.11 0.19
N TRP A 65 -20.95 -10.17 0.58
CA TRP A 65 -19.53 -10.19 0.32
C TRP A 65 -18.78 -9.85 1.60
N VAL A 66 -17.76 -10.65 1.89
CA VAL A 66 -16.81 -10.37 2.97
C VAL A 66 -15.43 -10.19 2.37
N LEU A 67 -14.70 -9.19 2.87
CA LEU A 67 -13.30 -9.02 2.56
C LEU A 67 -12.49 -9.88 3.52
N VAL A 68 -11.76 -10.85 2.98
CA VAL A 68 -10.89 -11.74 3.74
C VAL A 68 -9.44 -11.33 3.51
N SER A 69 -8.72 -11.06 4.60
CA SER A 69 -7.32 -10.63 4.57
C SER A 69 -6.46 -11.46 5.52
N PHE A 70 -5.39 -12.07 5.03
CA PHE A 70 -4.45 -12.86 5.85
C PHE A 70 -3.07 -12.98 5.21
N PRO A 71 -1.99 -13.13 6.00
CA PRO A 71 -0.66 -13.40 5.48
C PRO A 71 -0.56 -14.85 5.02
N VAL A 72 0.14 -15.08 3.91
CA VAL A 72 0.39 -16.41 3.37
C VAL A 72 1.84 -16.59 2.94
N ASP A 73 2.32 -17.81 3.16
CA ASP A 73 3.57 -18.30 2.60
C ASP A 73 3.25 -19.24 1.44
N VAL A 74 3.61 -18.87 0.21
CA VAL A 74 3.42 -19.71 -0.98
C VAL A 74 4.71 -19.75 -1.77
N PRO A 75 5.34 -20.92 -1.96
CA PRO A 75 6.50 -21.06 -2.83
C PRO A 75 6.19 -20.65 -4.27
N ALA A 76 7.24 -20.35 -5.02
CA ALA A 76 7.16 -20.02 -6.44
C ALA A 76 6.44 -21.13 -7.22
N GLY A 77 5.37 -20.77 -7.93
CA GLY A 77 4.61 -21.72 -8.76
C GLY A 77 3.67 -22.67 -8.00
N ASP A 78 3.59 -22.58 -6.68
CA ASP A 78 2.78 -23.48 -5.85
C ASP A 78 1.35 -22.96 -5.60
N GLU A 79 0.53 -23.83 -5.03
CA GLU A 79 -0.80 -23.50 -4.52
C GLU A 79 -1.00 -23.93 -3.07
N LYS A 80 -1.85 -23.20 -2.34
CA LYS A 80 -2.28 -23.54 -0.98
C LYS A 80 -3.78 -23.40 -0.83
N LYS A 81 -4.36 -24.33 -0.09
CA LYS A 81 -5.79 -24.37 0.21
C LYS A 81 -6.05 -23.85 1.61
N PHE A 82 -7.12 -23.08 1.72
CA PHE A 82 -7.66 -22.57 2.97
C PHE A 82 -9.18 -22.73 2.97
N VAL A 83 -9.78 -22.60 4.14
CA VAL A 83 -11.22 -22.71 4.31
C VAL A 83 -11.72 -21.56 5.17
N LEU A 84 -12.74 -20.85 4.67
CA LEU A 84 -13.53 -19.89 5.44
C LEU A 84 -14.74 -20.61 6.06
N LYS A 85 -14.83 -20.62 7.38
CA LYS A 85 -15.96 -21.22 8.12
C LYS A 85 -16.20 -20.48 9.44
N TYR A 86 -17.31 -20.80 10.11
CA TYR A 86 -17.52 -20.31 11.48
C TYR A 86 -16.45 -20.85 12.44
N SER A 87 -16.08 -20.00 13.38
CA SER A 87 -15.12 -20.25 14.44
C SER A 87 -15.73 -19.71 15.73
N ASP A 88 -15.76 -20.56 16.75
CA ASP A 88 -16.15 -20.16 18.11
C ASP A 88 -14.96 -19.57 18.88
N ASP A 89 -13.76 -19.64 18.30
CA ASP A 89 -12.52 -19.15 18.91
C ASP A 89 -12.35 -17.65 18.67
N THR A 90 -11.70 -16.98 19.62
CA THR A 90 -11.31 -15.57 19.47
C THR A 90 -10.27 -15.42 18.34
N PRO A 91 -10.40 -14.42 17.43
CA PRO A 91 -9.49 -14.23 16.32
C PRO A 91 -8.02 -14.34 16.72
N ALA A 92 -7.26 -15.19 16.03
CA ALA A 92 -5.82 -15.23 16.16
C ALA A 92 -5.27 -13.93 15.56
N THR A 93 -5.03 -12.94 16.40
CA THR A 93 -4.39 -11.68 16.03
C THR A 93 -2.88 -11.84 16.21
N ASP A 94 -2.15 -12.01 15.11
CA ASP A 94 -0.69 -11.79 15.10
C ASP A 94 -0.42 -10.33 14.74
N GLY A 95 0.65 -9.72 15.25
CA GLY A 95 1.12 -8.39 14.88
C GLY A 95 0.19 -7.19 15.14
N ARG A 96 0.81 -6.00 15.17
CA ARG A 96 0.14 -4.69 15.22
C ARG A 96 0.95 -3.70 14.40
N LEU A 97 0.26 -2.89 13.61
CA LEU A 97 0.83 -1.73 12.96
C LEU A 97 0.83 -0.59 13.98
N GLU A 98 2.02 -0.13 14.33
CA GLU A 98 2.20 1.04 15.16
C GLU A 98 2.27 2.27 14.27
N SER A 99 1.51 3.30 14.62
CA SER A 99 1.52 4.58 13.92
C SER A 99 1.79 5.70 14.91
N SER A 100 2.65 6.64 14.53
CA SER A 100 2.85 7.87 15.29
C SER A 100 2.89 9.07 14.36
N THR A 101 2.46 10.21 14.90
CA THR A 101 2.48 11.50 14.22
C THR A 101 3.27 12.48 15.07
N SER A 102 4.23 13.17 14.47
CA SER A 102 4.95 14.28 15.10
C SER A 102 4.34 15.63 14.70
N SER A 103 4.62 16.68 15.47
CA SER A 103 4.21 18.06 15.18
C SER A 103 4.66 18.57 13.82
N ASP A 104 5.69 17.95 13.24
CA ASP A 104 6.39 18.44 12.05
C ASP A 104 5.84 17.83 10.73
N ASN A 105 4.56 17.41 10.71
CA ASN A 105 3.95 16.70 9.57
C ASN A 105 4.73 15.44 9.17
N VAL A 106 5.23 14.72 10.17
CA VAL A 106 5.92 13.43 10.00
C VAL A 106 4.99 12.32 10.47
N PHE A 107 4.81 11.30 9.63
CA PHE A 107 4.05 10.11 9.98
C PHE A 107 4.95 8.89 9.86
N VAL A 108 4.98 8.10 10.92
CA VAL A 108 5.80 6.90 11.00
C VAL A 108 4.90 5.71 11.22
N PHE A 109 5.05 4.69 10.38
CA PHE A 109 4.45 3.38 10.54
C PHE A 109 5.53 2.34 10.80
N ARG A 110 5.29 1.46 11.78
CA ARG A 110 6.20 0.39 12.15
C ARG A 110 5.46 -0.93 12.25
N ASN A 111 6.05 -1.97 11.69
CA ASN A 111 5.68 -3.35 11.95
C ASN A 111 6.97 -4.16 12.25
N ARG A 112 6.85 -5.48 12.44
CA ARG A 112 8.01 -6.33 12.73
C ARG A 112 9.03 -6.46 11.57
N PHE A 113 8.72 -5.93 10.39
CA PHE A 113 9.53 -6.09 9.18
C PHE A 113 10.23 -4.81 8.76
N PHE A 114 9.62 -3.65 8.98
CA PHE A 114 10.16 -2.36 8.57
C PHE A 114 9.56 -1.18 9.35
N THR A 115 10.29 -0.07 9.28
CA THR A 115 9.84 1.27 9.63
C THR A 115 9.72 2.09 8.35
N ILE A 116 8.55 2.71 8.11
CA ILE A 116 8.36 3.67 7.01
C ILE A 116 7.90 5.02 7.54
N GLN A 117 8.57 6.07 7.10
CA GLN A 117 8.30 7.44 7.44
C GLN A 117 7.90 8.23 6.19
N PHE A 118 6.87 9.05 6.33
CA PHE A 118 6.43 10.05 5.36
C PHE A 118 6.62 11.44 5.94
N THR A 119 7.15 12.36 5.14
CA THR A 119 7.40 13.75 5.56
C THR A 119 7.06 14.70 4.43
N ASN A 120 6.40 15.81 4.75
CA ASN A 120 6.07 16.80 3.73
C ASN A 120 7.34 17.50 3.19
N PRO A 121 7.37 17.87 1.90
CA PRO A 121 6.28 17.78 0.93
C PRO A 121 6.20 16.45 0.15
N GLY A 122 6.88 15.38 0.55
CA GLY A 122 6.79 14.09 -0.17
C GLY A 122 8.03 13.21 -0.04
N LEU A 123 8.76 13.36 1.06
CA LEU A 123 9.90 12.54 1.41
C LEU A 123 9.40 11.22 1.99
N VAL A 124 10.04 10.14 1.58
CA VAL A 124 9.84 8.80 2.13
C VAL A 124 11.18 8.28 2.60
N ARG A 125 11.16 7.75 3.82
CA ARG A 125 12.26 6.99 4.39
C ARG A 125 11.75 5.61 4.78
N LEU A 126 12.34 4.56 4.21
CA LEU A 126 12.00 3.17 4.52
C LEU A 126 13.26 2.46 4.99
N SER A 127 13.20 1.88 6.19
CA SER A 127 14.27 1.07 6.75
C SER A 127 13.73 -0.33 7.04
N ALA A 128 14.49 -1.36 6.72
CA ALA A 128 14.17 -2.70 7.19
C ALA A 128 14.31 -2.74 8.72
N SER A 129 13.47 -3.50 9.40
CA SER A 129 13.72 -3.83 10.79
C SER A 129 14.83 -4.88 10.82
N GLY A 130 15.87 -4.62 11.60
CA GLY A 130 16.94 -5.61 11.74
C GLY A 130 16.36 -6.88 12.35
N SER A 131 16.67 -8.03 11.76
CA SER A 131 16.34 -9.32 12.35
C SER A 131 16.96 -9.40 13.74
N GLU A 132 16.19 -9.19 14.80
CA GLU A 132 16.63 -9.59 16.14
C GLU A 132 16.94 -11.09 16.09
N ARG A 133 18.23 -11.39 16.21
CA ARG A 133 18.66 -12.66 16.79
C ARG A 133 18.10 -12.69 18.20
N LEU A 134 17.44 -13.79 18.55
CA LEU A 134 17.18 -14.20 19.92
C LEU A 134 18.46 -14.09 20.76
N SER A 135 18.59 -13.03 21.54
CA SER A 135 19.36 -13.03 22.78
C SER A 135 18.74 -11.99 23.71
N SER A 136 17.95 -12.51 24.64
CA SER A 136 17.51 -11.85 25.85
C SER A 136 18.66 -11.14 26.56
N GLU A 137 18.55 -9.83 26.72
CA GLU A 137 18.99 -9.10 27.92
C GLU A 137 18.29 -7.74 27.96
N VAL A 138 17.51 -7.53 29.03
CA VAL A 138 16.74 -6.32 29.29
C VAL A 138 17.68 -5.27 29.88
N SER A 139 17.71 -4.07 29.29
CA SER A 139 18.09 -2.88 30.03
C SER A 139 17.28 -1.67 29.54
N ASP A 140 16.45 -1.16 30.45
CA ASP A 140 15.86 0.18 30.42
C ASP A 140 16.96 1.23 30.29
N ASP A 141 16.99 2.01 29.21
CA ASP A 141 17.08 3.47 29.29
C ASP A 141 17.04 4.17 27.91
N HIS A 142 16.37 5.33 27.92
CA HIS A 142 16.44 6.44 26.97
C HIS A 142 16.03 6.25 25.49
N LEU A 143 15.03 7.06 25.11
CA LEU A 143 14.69 7.53 23.76
C LEU A 143 15.94 8.11 23.06
N SER A 144 16.78 7.24 22.53
CA SER A 144 17.76 7.55 21.51
C SER A 144 17.15 7.23 20.15
N GLU A 145 17.56 7.96 19.12
CA GLU A 145 17.30 7.62 17.71
C GLU A 145 17.85 6.22 17.44
N ALA A 146 17.04 5.20 17.72
CA ALA A 146 17.36 3.83 17.42
C ALA A 146 17.46 3.73 15.90
N VAL A 147 18.69 3.76 15.41
CA VAL A 147 19.03 3.35 14.05
C VAL A 147 18.59 1.90 13.95
N ASP A 148 17.45 1.69 13.29
CA ASP A 148 16.90 0.37 13.00
C ASP A 148 18.03 -0.44 12.33
N PRO A 149 18.45 -1.61 12.87
CA PRO A 149 19.63 -2.31 12.37
C PRO A 149 19.46 -2.91 10.97
N GLY A 150 18.25 -2.82 10.39
CA GLY A 150 18.03 -3.16 8.99
C GLY A 150 18.34 -1.96 8.10
N GLY A 151 19.11 -2.22 7.06
CA GLY A 151 19.59 -1.17 6.15
C GLY A 151 18.47 -0.26 5.63
N LEU A 152 18.85 0.99 5.37
CA LEU A 152 18.04 1.97 4.69
C LEU A 152 17.74 1.49 3.26
N LEU A 153 16.46 1.44 2.89
CA LEU A 153 16.00 0.94 1.60
C LEU A 153 15.56 2.07 0.67
N LEU A 154 14.82 3.03 1.21
CA LEU A 154 14.41 4.24 0.51
C LEU A 154 14.80 5.45 1.35
N ASP A 155 15.36 6.48 0.72
CA ASP A 155 15.58 7.77 1.37
C ASP A 155 15.54 8.90 0.34
N GLY A 156 14.46 9.67 0.37
CA GLY A 156 14.34 10.87 -0.45
C GLY A 156 12.95 11.12 -0.97
N GLN A 157 12.87 11.95 -2.00
CA GLN A 157 11.59 12.37 -2.58
C GLN A 157 11.11 11.36 -3.63
N ILE A 158 9.87 10.90 -3.48
CA ILE A 158 9.23 10.14 -4.56
C ILE A 158 8.91 11.09 -5.70
N SER A 159 9.27 10.69 -6.91
CA SER A 159 9.01 11.45 -8.12
C SER A 159 8.42 10.56 -9.20
N PHE A 160 7.83 11.20 -10.20
CA PHE A 160 7.33 10.53 -11.39
C PHE A 160 8.15 11.07 -12.55
N GLU A 161 8.62 10.27 -13.47
CA GLU A 161 9.28 10.77 -14.68
C GLU A 161 8.28 10.74 -15.83
N LEU A 162 7.98 11.91 -16.41
CA LEU A 162 7.05 12.02 -17.55
C LEU A 162 7.81 12.42 -18.81
N ARG A 163 7.68 11.61 -19.87
CA ARG A 163 8.22 11.94 -21.20
C ARG A 163 7.08 12.13 -22.17
N SER A 164 7.00 13.34 -22.72
CA SER A 164 6.05 13.70 -23.77
C SER A 164 6.49 13.12 -25.12
N ASP A 165 5.55 12.70 -25.96
CA ASP A 165 5.85 12.26 -27.31
C ASP A 165 6.37 13.39 -28.23
N ALA A 166 6.83 13.02 -29.43
CA ALA A 166 7.34 14.00 -30.41
C ALA A 166 6.28 15.03 -30.83
N ARG A 167 4.99 14.68 -30.83
CA ARG A 167 3.91 15.58 -31.24
C ARG A 167 3.59 16.62 -30.17
N SER A 168 3.65 16.23 -28.91
CA SER A 168 3.58 17.11 -27.74
C SER A 168 4.76 18.09 -27.72
N SER A 169 5.94 17.62 -28.13
CA SER A 169 7.15 18.43 -28.27
C SER A 169 7.02 19.52 -29.34
N VAL A 170 6.32 19.25 -30.45
CA VAL A 170 6.03 20.22 -31.54
C VAL A 170 4.93 21.20 -31.14
N GLY A 171 3.94 20.75 -30.34
CA GLY A 171 2.96 21.60 -29.66
C GLY A 171 3.59 22.50 -28.58
N ASN A 172 4.89 22.29 -28.32
CA ASN A 172 5.73 23.09 -27.42
C ASN A 172 5.31 22.99 -25.95
N LEU A 173 4.57 21.96 -25.58
CA LEU A 173 4.09 21.79 -24.22
C LEU A 173 4.71 20.54 -23.62
N ARG A 174 5.42 20.72 -22.50
CA ARG A 174 6.19 19.64 -21.86
C ARG A 174 6.03 19.73 -20.34
N PRO A 175 6.00 18.59 -19.63
CA PRO A 175 6.23 18.57 -18.19
C PRO A 175 7.62 19.14 -17.93
N ILE A 176 7.74 20.19 -17.13
CA ILE A 176 9.03 20.85 -16.87
C ILE A 176 9.51 20.63 -15.45
N GLU A 177 8.59 20.74 -14.49
CA GLU A 177 8.93 20.74 -13.08
C GLU A 177 7.93 19.86 -12.33
N TYR A 178 8.47 18.91 -11.55
CA TYR A 178 7.70 18.16 -10.58
C TYR A 178 7.63 18.93 -9.27
N GLU A 179 6.42 19.23 -8.84
CA GLU A 179 6.12 19.87 -7.57
C GLU A 179 5.49 18.83 -6.64
N PRO A 180 6.18 18.43 -5.56
CA PRO A 180 5.61 17.54 -4.55
C PRO A 180 4.60 18.33 -3.70
N LEU A 181 3.42 17.74 -3.44
CA LEU A 181 2.29 18.41 -2.78
C LEU A 181 2.02 17.90 -1.35
N GLY A 182 2.81 16.94 -0.88
CA GLY A 182 2.68 16.32 0.42
C GLY A 182 2.10 14.91 0.36
N PHE A 183 1.76 14.38 1.52
CA PHE A 183 1.00 13.15 1.65
C PHE A 183 -0.30 13.36 2.43
N GLU A 184 -1.21 12.40 2.29
CA GLU A 184 -2.46 12.30 3.03
C GLU A 184 -2.60 10.88 3.58
N ILE A 185 -3.02 10.76 4.84
CA ILE A 185 -3.37 9.46 5.42
C ILE A 185 -4.82 9.15 5.06
N LEU A 186 -5.03 8.22 4.14
CA LEU A 186 -6.36 7.79 3.70
C LEU A 186 -6.99 6.82 4.69
N GLU A 187 -6.17 6.00 5.35
CA GLU A 187 -6.59 5.00 6.32
C GLU A 187 -5.47 4.77 7.33
N SER A 188 -5.83 4.65 8.60
CA SER A 188 -4.90 4.24 9.66
C SER A 188 -5.63 3.37 10.67
N SER A 189 -5.20 2.13 10.79
CA SER A 189 -5.67 1.17 11.78
C SER A 189 -4.47 0.40 12.34
N ASP A 190 -4.73 -0.43 13.34
CA ASP A 190 -3.75 -1.38 13.90
C ASP A 190 -3.36 -2.50 12.92
N ARG A 191 -4.04 -2.62 11.77
CA ARG A 191 -3.83 -3.71 10.79
C ARG A 191 -3.33 -3.22 9.44
N ARG A 192 -3.77 -2.04 9.04
CA ARG A 192 -3.52 -1.47 7.72
C ARG A 192 -3.42 0.03 7.80
N ALA A 193 -2.50 0.58 7.02
CA ALA A 193 -2.45 2.00 6.71
C ALA A 193 -2.43 2.21 5.21
N LYS A 194 -3.08 3.29 4.76
CA LYS A 194 -3.02 3.79 3.39
C LYS A 194 -2.55 5.22 3.40
N VAL A 195 -1.48 5.48 2.68
CA VAL A 195 -0.87 6.81 2.57
C VAL A 195 -0.81 7.20 1.10
N LEU A 196 -1.38 8.34 0.76
CA LEU A 196 -1.39 8.89 -0.59
C LEU A 196 -0.37 10.02 -0.69
N LEU A 197 0.70 9.82 -1.44
CA LEU A 197 1.61 10.89 -1.84
C LEU A 197 1.08 11.55 -3.10
N LYS A 198 1.10 12.88 -3.12
CA LYS A 198 0.62 13.69 -4.22
C LYS A 198 1.75 14.55 -4.75
N GLY A 199 1.76 14.72 -6.06
CA GLY A 199 2.61 15.67 -6.74
C GLY A 199 1.94 16.15 -8.01
N ARG A 200 2.58 17.10 -8.69
CA ARG A 200 2.11 17.56 -9.98
C ARG A 200 3.24 17.99 -10.89
N TYR A 201 2.98 17.87 -12.17
CA TYR A 201 3.81 18.43 -13.20
C TYR A 201 3.21 19.73 -13.71
N LYS A 202 4.00 20.78 -13.61
CA LYS A 202 3.70 22.06 -14.27
C LYS A 202 3.96 21.91 -15.76
N ALA A 203 2.97 22.26 -16.58
CA ALA A 203 3.14 22.36 -18.01
C ALA A 203 3.59 23.78 -18.37
N TRP A 204 4.61 23.88 -19.20
CA TRP A 204 5.03 25.16 -19.77
C TRP A 204 4.36 25.39 -21.12
N ALA A 205 3.77 26.58 -21.31
CA ALA A 205 3.18 27.03 -22.57
C ALA A 205 4.03 28.16 -23.18
N PRO A 206 5.00 27.87 -24.08
CA PRO A 206 5.98 28.84 -24.57
C PRO A 206 5.37 30.07 -25.22
N LYS A 207 4.21 29.92 -25.88
CA LYS A 207 3.59 31.02 -26.62
C LYS A 207 3.02 32.12 -25.73
N LYS A 208 2.80 31.86 -24.44
CA LYS A 208 2.23 32.84 -23.51
C LYS A 208 3.14 33.19 -22.33
N PHE A 209 4.32 32.57 -22.22
CA PHE A 209 5.32 32.80 -21.17
C PHE A 209 4.76 32.86 -19.74
N HIS A 210 3.66 32.15 -19.46
CA HIS A 210 3.09 32.04 -18.12
C HIS A 210 2.69 30.60 -17.83
N PHE A 211 2.76 30.28 -16.54
CA PHE A 211 2.23 29.06 -15.97
C PHE A 211 0.70 29.17 -15.87
N ASP A 212 -0.02 28.24 -16.50
CA ASP A 212 -1.46 28.07 -16.29
C ASP A 212 -1.66 26.93 -15.28
N PRO A 213 -2.09 27.21 -14.04
CA PRO A 213 -2.27 26.19 -13.01
C PRO A 213 -3.35 25.16 -13.35
N VAL A 214 -4.19 25.42 -14.35
CA VAL A 214 -5.19 24.47 -14.86
C VAL A 214 -4.55 23.43 -15.80
N GLN A 215 -3.44 23.78 -16.45
CA GLN A 215 -2.73 22.93 -17.42
C GLN A 215 -1.61 22.17 -16.69
N ARG A 216 -1.91 20.93 -16.28
CA ARG A 216 -0.97 20.12 -15.49
C ARG A 216 -1.22 18.63 -15.67
N TYR A 217 -0.27 17.85 -15.16
CA TYR A 217 -0.53 16.47 -14.77
C TYR A 217 -0.52 16.38 -13.24
N ASP A 218 -1.57 15.86 -12.64
CA ASP A 218 -1.53 15.49 -11.22
C ASP A 218 -1.05 14.02 -11.14
N ALA A 219 -0.12 13.73 -10.22
CA ALA A 219 0.49 12.41 -10.07
C ALA A 219 0.33 11.95 -8.63
N GLU A 220 -0.12 10.72 -8.44
CA GLU A 220 -0.44 10.19 -7.12
C GLU A 220 0.10 8.77 -6.97
N VAL A 221 0.61 8.45 -5.78
CA VAL A 221 0.99 7.09 -5.41
C VAL A 221 0.48 6.77 -4.01
N GLU A 222 -0.31 5.72 -3.93
CA GLU A 222 -0.85 5.14 -2.71
C GLU A 222 0.04 4.00 -2.24
N PHE A 223 0.50 4.10 -0.99
CA PHE A 223 1.17 3.08 -0.23
C PHE A 223 0.14 2.37 0.63
N THR A 224 -0.03 1.06 0.43
CA THR A 224 -0.76 0.21 1.38
C THR A 224 0.24 -0.61 2.19
N ILE A 225 0.19 -0.40 3.50
CA ILE A 225 1.08 -0.99 4.51
C ILE A 225 0.23 -1.88 5.41
N TYR A 226 0.76 -3.04 5.77
CA TYR A 226 0.05 -4.02 6.61
C TYR A 226 0.88 -4.39 7.84
N ALA A 227 0.22 -4.68 8.96
CA ALA A 227 0.86 -5.12 10.20
C ALA A 227 1.67 -6.41 9.99
N ASP A 228 1.11 -7.34 9.23
CA ASP A 228 1.59 -8.73 9.15
C ASP A 228 2.33 -9.06 7.84
N SER A 229 2.75 -8.05 7.07
CA SER A 229 3.43 -8.26 5.79
C SER A 229 4.68 -7.41 5.62
N PRO A 230 5.79 -7.99 5.11
CA PRO A 230 6.96 -7.23 4.68
C PRO A 230 6.73 -6.53 3.34
N VAL A 231 5.58 -6.75 2.68
CA VAL A 231 5.28 -6.21 1.37
C VAL A 231 4.46 -4.94 1.49
N ILE A 232 4.99 -3.86 0.92
CA ILE A 232 4.26 -2.62 0.66
C ILE A 232 3.65 -2.72 -0.73
N ARG A 233 2.33 -2.53 -0.84
CA ARG A 233 1.67 -2.46 -2.16
C ARG A 233 1.59 -1.01 -2.61
N LEU A 234 1.98 -0.79 -3.86
CA LEU A 234 1.91 0.52 -4.50
C LEU A 234 0.84 0.52 -5.59
N ARG A 235 -0.02 1.53 -5.55
CA ARG A 235 -0.93 1.87 -6.65
C ARG A 235 -0.67 3.31 -7.02
N TRP A 236 -0.46 3.60 -8.29
CA TRP A 236 -0.17 4.96 -8.74
C TRP A 236 -0.95 5.31 -9.99
N CYS A 237 -1.21 6.60 -10.17
CA CYS A 237 -1.94 7.13 -11.30
C CYS A 237 -1.39 8.49 -11.72
N ILE A 238 -1.67 8.86 -12.97
CA ILE A 238 -1.41 10.19 -13.51
C ILE A 238 -2.69 10.68 -14.15
N THR A 239 -3.15 11.85 -13.73
CA THR A 239 -4.34 12.51 -14.27
C THR A 239 -3.91 13.66 -15.18
N ASN A 240 -4.32 13.59 -16.44
CA ASN A 240 -4.04 14.62 -17.45
C ASN A 240 -5.13 15.71 -17.42
N HIS A 241 -4.77 16.93 -17.01
CA HIS A 241 -5.68 18.09 -16.97
C HIS A 241 -5.49 19.06 -18.15
N MET A 242 -4.77 18.65 -19.19
CA MET A 242 -4.40 19.53 -20.28
C MET A 242 -5.61 19.84 -21.18
N LYS A 243 -5.90 21.12 -21.43
CA LYS A 243 -7.06 21.62 -22.19
C LYS A 243 -6.75 22.18 -23.59
N PHE A 244 -5.52 22.07 -24.08
CA PHE A 244 -5.17 22.64 -25.39
C PHE A 244 -5.87 21.88 -26.54
N ASN A 245 -6.20 22.60 -27.62
CA ASN A 245 -6.81 22.09 -28.87
C ASN A 245 -5.96 21.03 -29.62
N CYS A 246 -4.92 20.47 -29.01
CA CYS A 246 -4.23 19.29 -29.52
C CYS A 246 -4.88 18.05 -28.90
N SER A 247 -5.81 17.44 -29.63
CA SER A 247 -6.42 16.12 -29.33
C SER A 247 -5.42 14.94 -29.31
N TYR A 248 -4.11 15.22 -29.35
CA TYR A 248 -3.05 14.24 -29.52
C TYR A 248 -1.84 14.46 -28.60
N MET A 249 -2.02 15.13 -27.46
CA MET A 249 -0.98 15.18 -26.43
C MET A 249 -0.96 13.86 -25.64
N TRP A 250 0.02 13.02 -25.97
CA TRP A 250 0.24 11.73 -25.33
C TRP A 250 1.58 11.73 -24.60
N LEU A 251 1.59 11.07 -23.45
CA LEU A 251 2.84 10.66 -22.82
C LEU A 251 3.37 9.46 -23.60
N ASP A 252 4.62 9.53 -24.05
CA ASP A 252 5.32 8.39 -24.66
C ASP A 252 5.77 7.42 -23.56
N ARG A 253 6.25 7.96 -22.43
CA ARG A 253 6.69 7.17 -21.28
C ARG A 253 6.35 7.87 -19.98
N TYR A 254 6.05 7.08 -18.97
CA TYR A 254 5.80 7.56 -17.63
C TYR A 254 6.26 6.49 -16.63
N VAL A 255 7.00 6.89 -15.61
CA VAL A 255 7.63 5.98 -14.64
C VAL A 255 7.45 6.54 -13.23
N LEU A 256 7.13 5.69 -12.27
CA LEU A 256 7.27 6.01 -10.85
C LEU A 256 8.74 5.79 -10.45
N SER A 257 9.40 6.83 -9.96
CA SER A 257 10.79 6.78 -9.50
C SER A 257 10.83 6.73 -7.97
N LEU A 258 11.41 5.66 -7.44
CA LEU A 258 11.60 5.45 -6.01
C LEU A 258 13.03 5.84 -5.63
N PRO A 259 13.22 6.66 -4.58
CA PRO A 259 14.54 7.10 -4.14
C PRO A 259 15.22 5.97 -3.36
N LEU A 260 15.83 5.04 -4.07
CA LEU A 260 16.62 3.97 -3.44
C LEU A 260 17.76 4.59 -2.64
N ALA A 261 18.01 4.07 -1.45
CA ALA A 261 19.17 4.48 -0.67
C ALA A 261 20.46 4.13 -1.44
N GLU A 262 21.44 5.04 -1.45
CA GLU A 262 22.77 4.74 -1.96
C GLU A 262 23.50 3.82 -0.97
N GLU A 263 24.19 2.79 -1.48
CA GLU A 263 25.01 1.86 -0.68
C GLU A 263 26.28 2.51 -0.13
#